data_AF-A0A109Q8F3-F1
#
_entry.id   AF-A0A109Q8F3-F1
#
_cell.length_a   1.000
_cell.length_b   1.000
_cell.length_c   1.000
_cell.angle_alpha   90.00
_cell.angle_beta   90.00
_cell.angle_gamma   90.00
#
_symmetry.space_group_name_H-M   'P 1'
#
loop_
_entity.id
_entity.type
_entity.pdbx_description
1 polymer ?
#
loop_
_entity_poly.entity_id
_entity_poly.type
_entity_poly.pdbx_seq_one_letter_code
_entity_poly.pdbx_strand_id
1 'polypeptide(L)'
;MPAPLNAARGGHLIMSVDNFSATRTAGLDPTRARVAGAIKQASNVSGVSFQYMLTTAKMESDFNPTASATTSSAQGLYQFIDQTWLGTVKEAGPQLGYGNYADAITRTSSGTYTVDDPVKKRSIMKLRDDPEAASSMAAALTQSNSFKLTGLLGRRPSDSELYMAHFMGVGGAAKLIANAEDNPQAVGARLFPNAAAANRSIFYARDGSARSVSEVYSVLDARYASAANAKSTRSAMAMYGDTPSTTQVASASGVQPTAPVIDNAAYLQTFPNTRAATPVSATAPTSLADNAPSAPVFRSIYQPGDATQPVSTTVQKLWGNNASLTSVASATPDVRPPQPLDLFSDRSGTFSS
;
A
#
# COMPACT_ATOMS: atom_id res chain seq x y z
N MET A 1 -81.92 34.98 -19.79
CA MET A 1 -82.58 33.85 -20.49
C MET A 1 -82.04 33.83 -21.91
N PRO A 2 -81.68 32.68 -22.53
CA PRO A 2 -81.47 31.33 -22.00
C PRO A 2 -80.15 30.66 -22.48
N ALA A 3 -79.79 29.51 -21.92
CA ALA A 3 -78.98 28.47 -22.59
C ALA A 3 -79.92 27.62 -23.52
N PRO A 4 -79.50 26.68 -24.41
CA PRO A 4 -78.30 25.82 -24.38
C PRO A 4 -77.73 25.34 -25.76
N LEU A 5 -76.86 24.32 -25.72
CA LEU A 5 -76.54 23.25 -26.72
C LEU A 5 -75.10 23.17 -27.27
N ASN A 6 -74.28 22.40 -26.55
CA ASN A 6 -73.56 21.18 -26.97
C ASN A 6 -72.96 21.09 -28.39
N ALA A 7 -71.62 21.05 -28.49
CA ALA A 7 -70.91 20.24 -29.48
C ALA A 7 -69.48 19.92 -29.02
N ALA A 8 -69.10 18.67 -29.24
CA ALA A 8 -67.93 17.97 -28.74
C ALA A 8 -66.57 18.56 -29.15
N ARG A 9 -65.59 18.45 -28.24
CA ARG A 9 -64.16 18.35 -28.59
C ARG A 9 -63.48 17.31 -27.71
N GLY A 10 -63.06 16.21 -28.32
CA GLY A 10 -62.34 15.14 -27.67
C GLY A 10 -60.96 15.58 -27.22
N GLY A 11 -60.71 15.46 -25.92
CA GLY A 11 -59.37 15.45 -25.34
C GLY A 11 -58.95 14.00 -25.10
N HIS A 12 -58.19 13.43 -26.04
CA HIS A 12 -57.48 12.17 -25.84
C HIS A 12 -56.24 12.49 -25.00
N LEU A 13 -56.33 12.31 -23.68
CA LEU A 13 -55.16 12.25 -22.80
C LEU A 13 -54.40 10.96 -23.14
N ILE A 14 -53.43 11.06 -24.05
CA ILE A 14 -52.41 10.02 -24.22
C ILE A 14 -51.56 10.05 -22.94
N MET A 15 -51.86 9.15 -22.00
CA MET A 15 -50.86 8.69 -21.05
C MET A 15 -49.75 8.01 -21.86
N SER A 16 -48.71 8.76 -22.23
CA SER A 16 -47.42 8.14 -22.56
C SER A 16 -46.88 7.58 -21.26
N VAL A 17 -47.14 6.29 -21.03
CA VAL A 17 -46.35 5.50 -20.09
C VAL A 17 -45.00 5.34 -20.75
N ASP A 18 -44.12 6.33 -20.53
CA ASP A 18 -42.74 6.21 -20.99
C ASP A 18 -42.11 5.00 -20.32
N ASN A 19 -41.76 4.06 -21.18
CA ASN A 19 -41.35 2.71 -20.90
C ASN A 19 -39.90 2.69 -20.34
N PHE A 20 -39.66 3.32 -19.19
CA PHE A 20 -38.42 3.19 -18.42
C PHE A 20 -38.47 1.99 -17.48
N SER A 21 -38.86 0.84 -18.02
CA SER A 21 -38.54 -0.45 -17.43
C SER A 21 -37.55 -1.15 -18.36
N ALA A 22 -36.38 -0.52 -18.53
CA ALA A 22 -35.23 -1.19 -19.10
C ALA A 22 -34.80 -2.28 -18.11
N THR A 23 -35.12 -3.51 -18.51
CA THR A 23 -34.64 -4.79 -18.03
C THR A 23 -33.35 -4.69 -17.22
N ARG A 24 -33.50 -4.87 -15.91
CA ARG A 24 -32.40 -5.05 -14.94
C ARG A 24 -31.80 -6.44 -15.11
N THR A 25 -31.20 -6.71 -16.27
CA THR A 25 -30.15 -7.72 -16.39
C THR A 25 -29.07 -7.28 -15.40
N ALA A 26 -28.62 -8.14 -14.48
CA ALA A 26 -27.70 -7.80 -13.39
C ALA A 26 -26.50 -6.94 -13.88
N GLY A 27 -26.67 -5.62 -13.80
CA GLY A 27 -25.87 -4.66 -14.56
C GLY A 27 -24.58 -4.37 -13.82
N LEU A 28 -23.46 -4.75 -14.42
CA LEU A 28 -22.15 -4.34 -13.98
C LEU A 28 -22.05 -2.82 -14.11
N ASP A 29 -21.73 -2.13 -13.02
CA ASP A 29 -21.47 -0.69 -13.02
C ASP A 29 -20.26 -0.41 -13.95
N PRO A 30 -20.44 0.33 -15.07
CA PRO A 30 -19.39 0.57 -16.05
C PRO A 30 -18.19 1.33 -15.45
N THR A 31 -18.42 2.13 -14.39
CA THR A 31 -17.35 2.81 -13.66
C THR A 31 -16.49 1.80 -12.91
N ARG A 32 -17.13 0.87 -12.19
CA ARG A 32 -16.42 -0.21 -11.48
C ARG A 32 -15.67 -1.14 -12.43
N ALA A 33 -16.23 -1.43 -13.60
CA ALA A 33 -15.56 -2.22 -14.62
C ALA A 33 -14.28 -1.53 -15.14
N ARG A 34 -14.35 -0.20 -15.39
CA ARG A 34 -13.18 0.61 -15.80
C ARG A 34 -12.11 0.65 -14.71
N VAL A 35 -12.50 0.90 -13.46
CA VAL A 35 -11.59 0.92 -12.30
C VAL A 35 -10.89 -0.44 -12.16
N ALA A 36 -11.64 -1.54 -12.17
CA ALA A 36 -11.06 -2.88 -12.09
C ALA A 36 -10.11 -3.19 -13.27
N GLY A 37 -10.41 -2.69 -14.48
CA GLY A 37 -9.53 -2.81 -15.64
C GLY A 37 -8.21 -2.07 -15.48
N ALA A 38 -8.25 -0.81 -15.02
CA ALA A 38 -7.04 -0.02 -14.73
C ALA A 38 -6.17 -0.69 -13.64
N ILE A 39 -6.82 -1.22 -12.59
CA ILE A 39 -6.15 -1.98 -11.54
C ILE A 39 -5.48 -3.24 -12.12
N LYS A 40 -6.17 -3.96 -13.02
CA LYS A 40 -5.63 -5.17 -13.65
C LYS A 40 -4.42 -4.85 -14.54
N GLN A 41 -4.48 -3.77 -15.30
CA GLN A 41 -3.36 -3.32 -16.12
C GLN A 41 -2.14 -2.99 -15.25
N ALA A 42 -2.31 -2.19 -14.19
CA ALA A 42 -1.21 -1.84 -13.29
C ALA A 42 -0.60 -3.08 -12.61
N SER A 43 -1.45 -4.04 -12.21
CA SER A 43 -1.02 -5.34 -11.67
C SER A 43 -0.17 -6.12 -12.68
N ASN A 44 -0.61 -6.21 -13.94
CA ASN A 44 0.12 -6.93 -14.99
C ASN A 44 1.49 -6.28 -15.30
N VAL A 45 1.57 -4.94 -15.31
CA VAL A 45 2.81 -4.20 -15.61
C VAL A 45 3.81 -4.30 -14.47
N SER A 46 3.34 -4.23 -13.23
CA SER A 46 4.20 -4.19 -12.04
C SER A 46 4.50 -5.56 -11.42
N GLY A 47 3.69 -6.58 -11.70
CA GLY A 47 3.74 -7.85 -10.97
C GLY A 47 3.21 -7.79 -9.54
N VAL A 48 2.63 -6.66 -9.11
CA VAL A 48 1.88 -6.60 -7.84
C VAL A 48 0.58 -7.38 -8.00
N SER A 49 0.20 -8.17 -7.00
CA SER A 49 -1.01 -9.00 -7.00
C SER A 49 -2.26 -8.19 -7.34
N PHE A 50 -3.06 -8.68 -8.29
CA PHE A 50 -4.33 -8.04 -8.66
C PHE A 50 -5.31 -8.04 -7.50
N GLN A 51 -5.39 -9.16 -6.77
CA GLN A 51 -6.18 -9.26 -5.54
C GLN A 51 -5.74 -8.22 -4.51
N TYR A 52 -4.44 -8.04 -4.31
CA TYR A 52 -3.94 -7.03 -3.38
C TYR A 52 -4.41 -5.63 -3.79
N MET A 53 -4.20 -5.27 -5.05
CA MET A 53 -4.55 -3.94 -5.54
C MET A 53 -6.06 -3.66 -5.46
N LEU A 54 -6.91 -4.66 -5.73
CA LEU A 54 -8.36 -4.54 -5.56
C LEU A 54 -8.75 -4.43 -4.09
N THR A 55 -8.11 -5.20 -3.22
CA THR A 55 -8.39 -5.19 -1.77
C THR A 55 -8.03 -3.84 -1.16
N THR A 56 -6.88 -3.28 -1.54
CA THR A 56 -6.48 -1.94 -1.12
C THR A 56 -7.47 -0.90 -1.66
N ALA A 57 -7.80 -0.90 -2.96
CA ALA A 57 -8.82 0.03 -3.50
C ALA A 57 -10.18 -0.07 -2.79
N LYS A 58 -10.60 -1.28 -2.37
CA LYS A 58 -11.80 -1.50 -1.57
C LYS A 58 -11.70 -0.84 -0.19
N MET A 59 -10.59 -1.05 0.52
CA MET A 59 -10.35 -0.50 1.85
C MET A 59 -10.26 1.03 1.84
N GLU A 60 -9.62 1.57 0.81
CA GLU A 60 -9.28 2.99 0.72
C GLU A 60 -10.47 3.85 0.27
N SER A 61 -11.21 3.41 -0.76
CA SER A 61 -12.20 4.27 -1.41
C SER A 61 -13.51 3.56 -1.78
N ASP A 62 -13.65 2.28 -1.44
CA ASP A 62 -14.71 1.41 -2.00
C ASP A 62 -14.78 1.46 -3.54
N PHE A 63 -13.60 1.51 -4.19
CA PHE A 63 -13.45 1.65 -5.65
C PHE A 63 -13.94 2.99 -6.22
N ASN A 64 -14.11 4.03 -5.39
CA ASN A 64 -14.44 5.37 -5.86
C ASN A 64 -13.15 6.12 -6.26
N PRO A 65 -12.90 6.36 -7.56
CA PRO A 65 -11.66 6.98 -8.00
C PRO A 65 -11.56 8.46 -7.63
N THR A 66 -12.65 9.11 -7.22
CA THR A 66 -12.66 10.52 -6.79
C THR A 66 -13.01 10.66 -5.31
N ALA A 67 -12.77 9.63 -4.51
CA ALA A 67 -12.93 9.70 -3.05
C ALA A 67 -12.01 10.78 -2.46
N SER A 68 -12.50 11.50 -1.45
CA SER A 68 -11.73 12.53 -0.75
C SER A 68 -11.98 12.38 0.74
N ALA A 69 -10.91 12.33 1.53
CA ALA A 69 -11.00 12.43 2.97
C ALA A 69 -11.39 13.86 3.38
N THR A 70 -12.04 14.00 4.53
CA THR A 70 -12.44 15.32 5.08
C THR A 70 -11.45 15.87 6.10
N THR A 71 -10.55 15.03 6.62
CA THR A 71 -9.59 15.38 7.69
C THR A 71 -8.15 15.43 7.21
N SER A 72 -7.87 14.99 5.99
CA SER A 72 -6.52 14.91 5.42
C SER A 72 -6.54 15.22 3.92
N SER A 73 -5.35 15.24 3.32
CA SER A 73 -5.18 15.43 1.86
C SER A 73 -5.39 14.15 1.06
N ALA A 74 -5.79 13.07 1.71
CA ALA A 74 -5.96 11.77 1.09
C ALA A 74 -7.08 11.80 0.03
N GLN A 75 -6.73 11.44 -1.20
CA GLN A 75 -7.64 11.50 -2.33
C GLN A 75 -7.40 10.37 -3.33
N GLY A 76 -8.48 9.98 -3.99
CA GLY A 76 -8.49 9.05 -5.11
C GLY A 76 -8.65 7.61 -4.70
N LEU A 77 -8.50 6.72 -5.68
CA LEU A 77 -8.74 5.28 -5.55
C LEU A 77 -7.97 4.63 -4.39
N TYR A 78 -6.76 5.11 -4.13
CA TYR A 78 -5.81 4.63 -3.12
C TYR A 78 -5.50 5.67 -2.03
N GLN A 79 -6.36 6.70 -1.89
CA GLN A 79 -6.28 7.70 -0.81
C GLN A 79 -4.87 8.29 -0.60
N PHE A 80 -4.17 8.59 -1.69
CA PHE A 80 -2.83 9.17 -1.61
C PHE A 80 -2.86 10.55 -0.96
N ILE A 81 -2.06 10.74 0.09
CA ILE A 81 -1.76 12.06 0.64
C ILE A 81 -0.76 12.82 -0.24
N ASP A 82 -0.73 14.15 -0.13
CA ASP A 82 -0.02 15.03 -1.05
C ASP A 82 1.48 14.70 -1.20
N GLN A 83 2.21 14.53 -0.09
CA GLN A 83 3.65 14.29 -0.15
C GLN A 83 3.98 12.90 -0.71
N THR A 84 3.24 11.87 -0.32
CA THR A 84 3.42 10.51 -0.87
C THR A 84 3.11 10.49 -2.36
N TRP A 85 2.06 11.19 -2.79
CA TRP A 85 1.73 11.32 -4.21
C TRP A 85 2.87 11.96 -5.00
N LEU A 86 3.32 13.14 -4.58
CA LEU A 86 4.38 13.88 -5.27
C LEU A 86 5.70 13.08 -5.29
N GLY A 87 6.06 12.44 -4.18
CA GLY A 87 7.23 11.57 -4.12
C GLY A 87 7.14 10.39 -5.08
N THR A 88 5.99 9.71 -5.11
CA THR A 88 5.78 8.56 -6.00
C THR A 88 5.80 8.97 -7.47
N VAL A 89 5.15 10.08 -7.84
CA VAL A 89 5.21 10.62 -9.20
C VAL A 89 6.64 11.03 -9.57
N LYS A 90 7.38 11.67 -8.65
CA LYS A 90 8.77 12.07 -8.91
C LYS A 90 9.67 10.87 -9.18
N GLU A 91 9.54 9.81 -8.38
CA GLU A 91 10.47 8.69 -8.38
C GLU A 91 10.11 7.62 -9.41
N ALA A 92 8.82 7.28 -9.54
CA ALA A 92 8.35 6.22 -10.42
C ALA A 92 7.72 6.73 -11.72
N GLY A 93 7.23 7.98 -11.72
CA GLY A 93 6.50 8.56 -12.85
C GLY A 93 7.22 8.47 -14.21
N PRO A 94 8.54 8.74 -14.32
CA PRO A 94 9.24 8.62 -15.60
C PRO A 94 9.12 7.24 -16.25
N GLN A 95 9.24 6.17 -15.46
CA GLN A 95 9.17 4.79 -15.95
C GLN A 95 7.73 4.37 -16.30
N LEU A 96 6.73 5.07 -15.74
CA LEU A 96 5.31 4.82 -15.93
C LEU A 96 4.67 5.72 -17.01
N GLY A 97 5.46 6.53 -17.72
CA GLY A 97 4.96 7.44 -18.75
C GLY A 97 4.51 8.82 -18.24
N TYR A 98 4.76 9.13 -16.97
CA TYR A 98 4.43 10.41 -16.32
C TYR A 98 5.66 11.32 -16.14
N GLY A 99 6.70 11.17 -16.97
CA GLY A 99 7.95 11.93 -16.88
C GLY A 99 7.74 13.45 -16.88
N ASN A 100 6.89 13.96 -17.77
CA ASN A 100 6.57 15.39 -17.85
C ASN A 100 5.99 15.96 -16.52
N TYR A 101 5.26 15.13 -15.76
CA TYR A 101 4.75 15.50 -14.44
C TYR A 101 5.85 15.43 -13.39
N ALA A 102 6.67 14.38 -13.43
CA ALA A 102 7.79 14.16 -12.52
C ALA A 102 8.87 15.26 -12.61
N ASP A 103 9.11 15.80 -13.81
CA ASP A 103 10.09 16.86 -14.06
C ASP A 103 9.70 18.18 -13.37
N ALA A 104 8.40 18.42 -13.19
CA ALA A 104 7.91 19.60 -12.50
C ALA A 104 7.96 19.48 -10.96
N ILE A 105 8.31 18.31 -10.43
CA ILE A 105 8.41 18.06 -8.99
C ILE A 105 9.87 18.18 -8.55
N THR A 106 10.11 19.02 -7.56
CA THR A 106 11.41 19.20 -6.92
C THR A 106 11.42 18.54 -5.56
N ARG A 107 12.48 17.76 -5.27
CA ARG A 107 12.75 17.28 -3.91
C ARG A 107 13.70 18.28 -3.23
N THR A 108 13.27 18.87 -2.12
CA THR A 108 14.09 19.79 -1.34
C THR A 108 15.21 19.05 -0.62
N SER A 109 16.19 19.79 -0.09
CA SER A 109 17.25 19.22 0.76
C SER A 109 16.72 18.56 2.04
N SER A 110 15.56 18.99 2.53
CA SER A 110 14.86 18.38 3.67
C SER A 110 14.10 17.09 3.29
N GLY A 111 14.05 16.73 2.01
CA GLY A 111 13.34 15.54 1.52
C GLY A 111 11.86 15.75 1.19
N THR A 112 11.35 16.98 1.29
CA THR A 112 9.97 17.35 0.94
C THR A 112 9.84 17.50 -0.59
N TYR A 113 8.68 17.18 -1.15
CA TYR A 113 8.39 17.36 -2.57
C TYR A 113 7.51 18.60 -2.80
N THR A 114 7.93 19.45 -3.75
CA THR A 114 7.25 20.71 -4.10
C THR A 114 7.07 20.83 -5.62
N VAL A 115 6.12 21.67 -6.02
CA VAL A 115 5.87 22.06 -7.42
C VAL A 115 5.67 23.56 -7.43
N ASP A 116 6.54 24.28 -8.13
CA ASP A 116 6.56 25.75 -8.10
C ASP A 116 5.42 26.36 -8.93
N ASP A 117 5.13 25.76 -10.09
CA ASP A 117 4.05 26.21 -10.97
C ASP A 117 2.69 25.71 -10.43
N PRO A 118 1.78 26.62 -10.02
CA PRO A 118 0.50 26.24 -9.43
C PRO A 118 -0.44 25.54 -10.43
N VAL A 119 -0.32 25.81 -11.73
CA VAL A 119 -1.11 25.14 -12.77
C VAL A 119 -0.63 23.70 -12.93
N LYS A 120 0.70 23.49 -13.03
CA LYS A 120 1.27 22.14 -13.05
C LYS A 120 0.96 21.37 -11.79
N LYS A 121 1.07 22.00 -10.61
CA LYS A 121 0.71 21.38 -9.33
C LYS A 121 -0.71 20.85 -9.37
N ARG A 122 -1.68 21.66 -9.82
CA ARG A 122 -3.07 21.23 -9.93
C ARG A 122 -3.23 20.02 -10.85
N SER A 123 -2.57 20.04 -12.01
CA SER A 123 -2.60 18.92 -12.96
C SER A 123 -2.02 17.64 -12.36
N ILE A 124 -0.89 17.73 -11.66
CA ILE A 124 -0.25 16.60 -10.97
C ILE A 124 -1.16 16.04 -9.89
N MET A 125 -1.76 16.89 -9.05
CA MET A 125 -2.64 16.43 -7.97
C MET A 125 -3.94 15.81 -8.52
N LYS A 126 -4.42 16.29 -9.68
CA LYS A 126 -5.65 15.77 -10.31
C LYS A 126 -5.50 14.34 -10.83
N LEU A 127 -4.29 13.90 -11.14
CA LEU A 127 -4.02 12.51 -11.54
C LEU A 127 -4.39 11.49 -10.47
N ARG A 128 -4.55 11.88 -9.19
CA ARG A 128 -5.08 10.98 -8.14
C ARG A 128 -6.50 10.48 -8.45
N ASP A 129 -7.26 11.26 -9.22
CA ASP A 129 -8.63 10.92 -9.62
C ASP A 129 -8.68 9.98 -10.84
N ASP A 130 -7.55 9.78 -11.52
CA ASP A 130 -7.44 8.92 -12.69
C ASP A 130 -7.13 7.48 -12.25
N PRO A 131 -8.02 6.49 -12.52
CA PRO A 131 -7.79 5.11 -12.12
C PRO A 131 -6.49 4.50 -12.65
N GLU A 132 -6.04 4.86 -13.86
CA GLU A 132 -4.82 4.31 -14.46
C GLU A 132 -3.58 4.88 -13.79
N ALA A 133 -3.53 6.20 -13.61
CA ALA A 133 -2.41 6.86 -12.92
C ALA A 133 -2.34 6.44 -11.46
N ALA A 134 -3.47 6.48 -10.74
CA ALA A 134 -3.54 6.09 -9.34
C ALA A 134 -3.14 4.63 -9.13
N SER A 135 -3.59 3.71 -9.99
CA SER A 135 -3.22 2.28 -9.89
C SER A 135 -1.74 2.05 -10.20
N SER A 136 -1.20 2.73 -11.20
CA SER A 136 0.22 2.61 -11.56
C SER A 136 1.14 3.12 -10.44
N MET A 137 0.80 4.26 -9.83
CA MET A 137 1.54 4.81 -8.69
C MET A 137 1.37 3.95 -7.44
N ALA A 138 0.17 3.42 -7.16
CA ALA A 138 -0.05 2.52 -6.04
C ALA A 138 0.75 1.21 -6.18
N ALA A 139 0.87 0.68 -7.40
CA ALA A 139 1.69 -0.48 -7.68
C ALA A 139 3.18 -0.19 -7.43
N ALA A 140 3.70 0.93 -7.93
CA ALA A 140 5.08 1.35 -7.70
C ALA A 140 5.40 1.57 -6.20
N LEU A 141 4.50 2.24 -5.47
CA LEU A 141 4.63 2.42 -4.03
C LEU A 141 4.63 1.07 -3.30
N THR A 142 3.77 0.14 -3.73
CA THR A 142 3.69 -1.21 -3.14
C THR A 142 4.97 -2.00 -3.37
N GLN A 143 5.57 -1.94 -4.57
CA GLN A 143 6.87 -2.57 -4.83
C GLN A 143 7.97 -1.99 -3.92
N SER A 144 8.02 -0.67 -3.78
CA SER A 144 8.96 0.02 -2.89
C SER A 144 8.78 -0.42 -1.44
N ASN A 145 7.54 -0.49 -0.96
CA ASN A 145 7.22 -0.97 0.38
C ASN A 145 7.60 -2.44 0.57
N SER A 146 7.32 -3.30 -0.42
CA SER A 146 7.67 -4.72 -0.39
C SER A 146 9.16 -4.94 -0.27
N PHE A 147 9.95 -4.21 -1.07
CA PHE A 147 11.42 -4.28 -1.02
C PHE A 147 11.94 -3.87 0.36
N LYS A 148 11.51 -2.71 0.87
CA LYS A 148 11.99 -2.18 2.16
C LYS A 148 11.56 -3.07 3.33
N LEU A 149 10.30 -3.54 3.35
CA LEU A 149 9.84 -4.48 4.37
C LEU A 149 10.60 -5.80 4.32
N THR A 150 10.88 -6.33 3.13
CA THR A 150 11.66 -7.56 3.00
C THR A 150 13.05 -7.41 3.64
N GLY A 151 13.71 -6.26 3.44
CA GLY A 151 14.98 -5.97 4.09
C GLY A 151 14.90 -5.87 5.61
N LEU A 152 13.80 -5.35 6.15
CA LEU A 152 13.61 -5.18 7.60
C LEU A 152 13.16 -6.48 8.30
N LEU A 153 12.39 -7.33 7.62
CA LEU A 153 11.81 -8.55 8.18
C LEU A 153 12.68 -9.80 7.92
N GLY A 154 13.59 -9.75 6.94
CA GLY A 154 14.34 -10.93 6.50
C GLY A 154 13.49 -11.98 5.77
N ARG A 155 12.21 -11.70 5.53
CA ARG A 155 11.25 -12.51 4.77
C ARG A 155 10.37 -11.60 3.92
N ARG A 156 9.74 -12.17 2.89
CA ARG A 156 8.73 -11.45 2.11
C ARG A 156 7.52 -11.11 3.00
N PRO A 157 7.01 -9.86 2.99
CA PRO A 157 5.78 -9.53 3.70
C PRO A 157 4.56 -10.18 3.05
N SER A 158 3.55 -10.51 3.85
CA SER A 158 2.22 -10.90 3.36
C SER A 158 1.49 -9.72 2.72
N ASP A 159 0.40 -9.99 2.02
CA ASP A 159 -0.46 -8.95 1.45
C ASP A 159 -1.07 -8.03 2.53
N SER A 160 -1.44 -8.58 3.70
CA SER A 160 -1.94 -7.79 4.82
C SER A 160 -0.84 -6.93 5.45
N GLU A 161 0.39 -7.43 5.54
CA GLU A 161 1.56 -6.67 6.01
C GLU A 161 1.97 -5.56 5.04
N LEU A 162 1.87 -5.80 3.73
CA LEU A 162 2.03 -4.76 2.71
C LEU A 162 0.97 -3.66 2.88
N TYR A 163 -0.27 -4.04 3.16
CA TYR A 163 -1.33 -3.10 3.49
C TYR A 163 -1.03 -2.37 4.82
N MET A 164 -0.46 -3.03 5.83
CA MET A 164 0.01 -2.35 7.03
C MET A 164 1.09 -1.31 6.70
N ALA A 165 2.02 -1.57 5.78
CA ALA A 165 2.98 -0.55 5.35
C ALA A 165 2.32 0.63 4.61
N HIS A 166 1.29 0.37 3.80
CA HIS A 166 0.44 1.45 3.26
C HIS A 166 -0.21 2.24 4.40
N PHE A 167 -0.71 1.54 5.42
CA PHE A 167 -1.36 2.07 6.61
C PHE A 167 -0.41 2.47 7.75
N MET A 168 0.91 2.58 7.65
CA MET A 168 1.69 3.22 8.75
C MET A 168 3.08 3.64 8.33
N GLY A 169 3.32 3.62 7.02
CA GLY A 169 4.66 3.58 6.48
C GLY A 169 5.36 2.25 6.79
N VAL A 170 6.41 2.00 6.03
CA VAL A 170 7.23 0.78 6.13
C VAL A 170 7.83 0.61 7.53
N GLY A 171 8.36 1.68 8.13
CA GLY A 171 8.97 1.60 9.47
C GLY A 171 7.96 1.26 10.57
N GLY A 172 6.76 1.85 10.50
CA GLY A 172 5.66 1.54 11.42
C GLY A 172 5.22 0.08 11.31
N ALA A 173 5.04 -0.41 10.08
CA ALA A 173 4.65 -1.78 9.82
C ALA A 173 5.73 -2.78 10.26
N ALA A 174 7.00 -2.55 9.92
CA ALA A 174 8.11 -3.39 10.38
C ALA A 174 8.18 -3.45 11.90
N LYS A 175 8.03 -2.31 12.59
CA LYS A 175 7.97 -2.26 14.05
C LYS A 175 6.80 -3.06 14.60
N LEU A 176 5.61 -2.96 13.98
CA LEU A 176 4.41 -3.70 14.41
C LEU A 176 4.63 -5.20 14.26
N ILE A 177 5.10 -5.63 13.09
CA ILE A 177 5.31 -7.04 12.74
C ILE A 177 6.35 -7.66 13.67
N ALA A 178 7.52 -7.02 13.80
CA ALA A 178 8.57 -7.51 14.70
C ALA A 178 8.09 -7.59 16.16
N ASN A 179 7.34 -6.61 16.66
CA ASN A 179 6.80 -6.69 18.02
C ASN A 179 5.66 -7.72 18.14
N ALA A 180 4.91 -8.02 17.08
CA ALA A 180 3.91 -9.08 17.11
C ALA A 180 4.57 -10.47 17.23
N GLU A 181 5.76 -10.63 16.64
CA GLU A 181 6.57 -11.85 16.72
C GLU A 181 7.32 -11.95 18.07
N ASP A 182 8.03 -10.88 18.46
CA ASP A 182 8.97 -10.91 19.59
C ASP A 182 8.35 -10.51 20.94
N ASN A 183 7.33 -9.64 20.92
CA ASN A 183 6.72 -9.08 22.13
C ASN A 183 5.19 -8.93 21.99
N PRO A 184 4.45 -10.04 21.75
CA PRO A 184 3.05 -10.00 21.33
C PRO A 184 2.11 -9.34 22.34
N GLN A 185 2.49 -9.33 23.63
CA GLN A 185 1.70 -8.80 24.75
C GLN A 185 2.00 -7.32 25.06
N ALA A 186 2.97 -6.69 24.38
CA ALA A 186 3.21 -5.26 24.55
C ALA A 186 1.95 -4.46 24.20
N VAL A 187 1.69 -3.38 24.93
CA VAL A 187 0.53 -2.52 24.67
C VAL A 187 0.74 -1.73 23.38
N GLY A 188 -0.06 -2.00 22.35
CA GLY A 188 0.07 -1.39 21.03
C GLY A 188 -0.03 0.13 21.07
N ALA A 189 -0.96 0.66 21.88
CA ALA A 189 -1.11 2.11 22.04
C ALA A 189 0.12 2.79 22.67
N ARG A 190 0.95 2.06 23.43
CA ARG A 190 2.19 2.59 23.99
C ARG A 190 3.31 2.65 22.94
N LEU A 191 3.33 1.69 22.02
CA LEU A 191 4.33 1.65 20.94
C LEU A 191 4.01 2.61 19.78
N PHE A 192 2.73 2.93 19.58
CA PHE A 192 2.24 3.76 18.48
C PHE A 192 1.24 4.83 18.98
N PRO A 193 1.66 5.77 19.85
CA PRO A 193 0.73 6.69 20.52
C PRO A 193 -0.05 7.58 19.55
N ASN A 194 0.61 8.13 18.52
CA ASN A 194 -0.04 8.98 17.51
C ASN A 194 -1.06 8.19 16.68
N ALA A 195 -0.68 6.98 16.23
CA ALA A 195 -1.59 6.12 15.49
C ALA A 195 -2.78 5.66 16.35
N ALA A 196 -2.56 5.39 17.63
CA ALA A 196 -3.60 5.01 18.59
C ALA A 196 -4.59 6.14 18.87
N ALA A 197 -4.12 7.38 18.92
CA ALA A 197 -4.98 8.55 19.03
C ALA A 197 -5.86 8.74 17.79
N ALA A 198 -5.27 8.64 16.59
CA ALA A 198 -5.99 8.80 15.32
C ALA A 198 -6.93 7.61 15.02
N ASN A 199 -6.55 6.39 15.44
CA ASN A 199 -7.20 5.15 15.04
C ASN A 199 -7.64 4.32 16.24
N ARG A 200 -8.44 4.92 17.12
CA ARG A 200 -8.91 4.30 18.38
C ARG A 200 -9.49 2.89 18.19
N SER A 201 -10.27 2.66 17.14
CA SER A 201 -10.90 1.35 16.87
C SER A 201 -9.92 0.23 16.51
N ILE A 202 -8.68 0.56 16.16
CA ILE A 202 -7.60 -0.39 15.87
C ILE A 202 -6.83 -0.71 17.15
N PHE A 203 -6.56 0.30 17.99
CA PHE A 203 -5.70 0.18 19.17
C PHE A 203 -6.42 -0.11 20.48
N TYR A 204 -7.74 0.01 20.52
CA TYR A 204 -8.54 -0.21 21.72
C TYR A 204 -9.75 -1.11 21.42
N ALA A 205 -10.13 -1.93 22.40
CA ALA A 205 -11.36 -2.70 22.36
C ALA A 205 -12.58 -1.81 22.65
N ARG A 206 -13.79 -2.37 22.50
CA ARG A 206 -15.04 -1.61 22.66
C ARG A 206 -15.26 -1.12 24.09
N ASP A 207 -14.73 -1.84 25.07
CA ASP A 207 -14.74 -1.46 26.50
C ASP A 207 -13.68 -0.40 26.85
N GLY A 208 -12.87 0.04 25.87
CA GLY A 208 -11.84 1.04 26.04
C GLY A 208 -10.47 0.49 26.47
N SER A 209 -10.35 -0.81 26.74
CA SER A 209 -9.07 -1.45 27.06
C SER A 209 -8.10 -1.35 25.87
N ALA A 210 -6.81 -1.15 26.16
CA ALA A 210 -5.78 -1.06 25.14
C ALA A 210 -5.42 -2.45 24.62
N ARG A 211 -5.41 -2.62 23.30
CA ARG A 211 -4.99 -3.87 22.66
C ARG A 211 -3.48 -4.06 22.77
N SER A 212 -3.08 -5.31 22.90
CA SER A 212 -1.72 -5.75 22.69
C SER A 212 -1.30 -5.60 21.22
N VAL A 213 0.00 -5.67 20.93
CA VAL A 213 0.53 -5.60 19.57
C VAL A 213 0.00 -6.73 18.70
N SER A 214 -0.04 -7.95 19.22
CA SER A 214 -0.59 -9.11 18.49
C SER A 214 -2.07 -8.94 18.14
N GLU A 215 -2.86 -8.32 19.03
CA GLU A 215 -4.26 -7.99 18.75
C GLU A 215 -4.39 -6.86 17.72
N VAL A 216 -3.53 -5.84 17.75
CA VAL A 216 -3.51 -4.78 16.72
C VAL A 216 -3.19 -5.37 15.35
N TYR A 217 -2.17 -6.22 15.26
CA TYR A 217 -1.81 -6.96 14.05
C TYR A 217 -3.02 -7.78 13.55
N SER A 218 -3.62 -8.58 14.43
CA SER A 218 -4.76 -9.45 14.08
C SER A 218 -5.98 -8.65 13.60
N VAL A 219 -6.23 -7.47 14.15
CA VAL A 219 -7.32 -6.60 13.70
C VAL A 219 -7.07 -6.07 12.30
N LEU A 220 -5.84 -5.68 11.99
CA LEU A 220 -5.47 -5.19 10.67
C LEU A 220 -5.53 -6.31 9.62
N ASP A 221 -5.02 -7.49 9.98
CA ASP A 221 -5.11 -8.69 9.14
C ASP A 221 -6.57 -9.10 8.85
N ALA A 222 -7.41 -9.14 9.89
CA ALA A 222 -8.83 -9.46 9.74
C ALA A 222 -9.60 -8.44 8.89
N ARG A 223 -9.26 -7.14 9.01
CA ARG A 223 -9.85 -6.09 8.16
C ARG A 223 -9.46 -6.29 6.69
N TYR A 224 -8.19 -6.57 6.43
CA TYR A 224 -7.71 -6.87 5.09
C TYR A 224 -8.43 -8.10 4.51
N ALA A 225 -8.47 -9.20 5.27
CA ALA A 225 -9.16 -10.42 4.86
C ALA A 225 -10.65 -10.19 4.57
N SER A 226 -11.33 -9.36 5.36
CA SER A 226 -12.73 -8.97 5.14
C SER A 226 -12.90 -8.22 3.81
N ALA A 227 -12.02 -7.27 3.50
CA ALA A 227 -12.07 -6.54 2.23
C ALA A 227 -11.71 -7.39 1.02
N ALA A 228 -10.75 -8.31 1.15
CA ALA A 228 -10.41 -9.28 0.11
C ALA A 228 -11.59 -10.20 -0.23
N ASN A 229 -12.36 -10.60 0.79
CA ASN A 229 -13.54 -11.45 0.65
C ASN A 229 -14.84 -10.69 0.36
N ALA A 230 -14.81 -9.36 0.32
CA ALA A 230 -16.00 -8.56 0.05
C ALA A 230 -16.58 -8.90 -1.35
N LYS A 231 -17.90 -8.95 -1.46
CA LYS A 231 -18.61 -9.27 -2.72
C LYS A 231 -18.12 -8.40 -3.88
N SER A 232 -17.93 -7.10 -3.66
CA SER A 232 -17.41 -6.17 -4.67
C SER A 232 -16.03 -6.54 -5.18
N THR A 233 -15.12 -6.94 -4.29
CA THR A 233 -13.74 -7.35 -4.61
C THR A 233 -13.76 -8.66 -5.40
N ARG A 234 -14.50 -9.65 -4.90
CA ARG A 234 -14.66 -10.97 -5.54
C ARG A 234 -15.27 -10.87 -6.94
N SER A 235 -16.28 -10.00 -7.11
CA SER A 235 -16.88 -9.73 -8.43
C SER A 235 -15.91 -9.05 -9.39
N ALA A 236 -15.10 -8.10 -8.92
CA ALA A 236 -14.07 -7.45 -9.75
C ALA A 236 -12.97 -8.44 -10.19
N MET A 237 -12.54 -9.32 -9.28
CA MET A 237 -11.59 -10.40 -9.61
C MET A 237 -12.15 -11.35 -10.68
N ALA A 238 -13.40 -11.79 -10.51
CA ALA A 238 -14.07 -12.67 -11.46
C ALA A 238 -14.24 -12.06 -12.86
N MET A 239 -14.43 -10.74 -12.96
CA MET A 239 -14.58 -10.03 -14.23
C MET A 239 -13.34 -10.13 -15.13
N TYR A 240 -12.14 -10.20 -14.54
CA TYR A 240 -10.86 -10.20 -15.27
C TYR A 240 -10.11 -11.53 -15.17
N GLY A 241 -10.85 -12.62 -14.94
CA GLY A 241 -10.32 -13.99 -15.03
C GLY A 241 -9.40 -14.41 -13.88
N ASP A 242 -9.30 -13.61 -12.81
CA ASP A 242 -8.54 -13.97 -11.61
C ASP A 242 -9.48 -14.65 -10.61
N THR A 243 -10.12 -15.73 -11.03
CA THR A 243 -10.86 -16.56 -10.10
C THR A 243 -9.83 -17.35 -9.28
N PRO A 244 -9.75 -17.20 -7.94
CA PRO A 244 -9.14 -18.26 -7.15
C PRO A 244 -9.96 -19.51 -7.46
N SER A 245 -9.31 -20.51 -8.05
CA SER A 245 -9.90 -21.81 -8.33
C SER A 245 -10.48 -22.35 -7.04
N THR A 246 -11.75 -22.06 -6.79
CA THR A 246 -12.51 -22.73 -5.73
C THR A 246 -13.02 -24.00 -6.40
N THR A 247 -12.10 -24.93 -6.65
CA THR A 247 -12.48 -26.31 -6.89
C THR A 247 -13.09 -26.77 -5.56
N GLN A 248 -14.40 -26.62 -5.44
CA GLN A 248 -15.16 -27.43 -4.50
C GLN A 248 -14.83 -28.87 -4.85
N VAL A 249 -14.03 -29.50 -4.00
CA VAL A 249 -13.82 -30.95 -4.04
C VAL A 249 -15.12 -31.56 -3.56
N ALA A 250 -16.09 -31.67 -4.46
CA ALA A 250 -17.12 -32.68 -4.33
C ALA A 250 -16.41 -34.01 -4.57
N SER A 251 -16.33 -34.85 -3.54
CA SER A 251 -15.80 -36.20 -3.63
C SER A 251 -16.55 -36.97 -4.72
N ALA A 252 -15.91 -37.16 -5.86
CA ALA A 252 -16.29 -38.15 -6.85
C ALA A 252 -15.02 -38.81 -7.36
N SER A 253 -14.98 -40.13 -7.20
CA SER A 253 -13.86 -40.99 -7.51
C SER A 253 -13.31 -40.77 -8.92
N GLY A 254 -11.98 -40.64 -8.98
CA GLY A 254 -11.09 -41.04 -10.06
C GLY A 254 -11.35 -40.49 -11.46
N VAL A 255 -10.61 -39.44 -11.85
CA VAL A 255 -9.81 -39.34 -13.09
C VAL A 255 -8.77 -38.24 -12.88
N GLN A 256 -7.52 -38.52 -13.23
CA GLN A 256 -6.35 -37.64 -13.10
C GLN A 256 -6.24 -36.71 -14.34
N PRO A 257 -6.09 -35.38 -14.21
CA PRO A 257 -5.77 -34.50 -15.34
C PRO A 257 -4.28 -34.14 -15.37
N THR A 258 -3.64 -34.39 -16.50
CA THR A 258 -2.36 -33.80 -16.91
C THR A 258 -2.56 -32.34 -17.30
N ALA A 259 -1.98 -31.41 -16.54
CA ALA A 259 -1.87 -30.00 -16.91
C ALA A 259 -0.41 -29.67 -17.31
N PRO A 260 -0.16 -28.72 -18.23
CA PRO A 260 1.18 -28.34 -18.64
C PRO A 260 1.87 -27.58 -17.49
N VAL A 261 3.02 -28.07 -17.06
CA VAL A 261 3.88 -27.40 -16.09
C VAL A 261 4.57 -26.24 -16.80
N ILE A 262 4.27 -25.00 -16.39
CA ILE A 262 5.16 -23.87 -16.65
C ILE A 262 6.37 -24.10 -15.74
N ASP A 263 7.51 -24.38 -16.35
CA ASP A 263 8.74 -24.73 -15.65
C ASP A 263 9.37 -23.48 -15.02
N ASN A 264 9.04 -23.26 -13.74
CA ASN A 264 9.57 -22.17 -12.91
C ASN A 264 11.10 -22.24 -12.75
N ALA A 265 11.75 -23.33 -13.14
CA ALA A 265 13.20 -23.46 -13.14
C ALA A 265 13.88 -22.59 -14.22
N ALA A 266 13.18 -22.21 -15.30
CA ALA A 266 13.74 -21.37 -16.36
C ALA A 266 13.83 -19.88 -15.96
N TYR A 267 12.94 -19.41 -15.07
CA TYR A 267 12.94 -18.02 -14.57
C TYR A 267 14.07 -17.76 -13.56
N LEU A 268 14.50 -18.80 -12.84
CA LEU A 268 15.55 -18.74 -11.82
C LEU A 268 16.99 -18.77 -12.38
N GLN A 269 17.16 -18.91 -13.70
CA GLN A 269 18.49 -18.91 -14.36
C GLN A 269 18.95 -17.51 -14.82
N THR A 270 18.12 -16.49 -14.64
CA THR A 270 18.40 -15.12 -15.13
C THR A 270 19.18 -14.24 -14.14
N PHE A 271 19.59 -14.80 -12.99
CA PHE A 271 20.36 -14.07 -11.98
C PHE A 271 21.79 -14.64 -11.88
N PRO A 272 22.83 -13.79 -11.95
CA PRO A 272 24.20 -14.24 -11.73
C PRO A 272 24.38 -14.70 -10.27
N ASN A 273 24.65 -16.00 -10.11
CA ASN A 273 24.97 -16.64 -8.84
C ASN A 273 26.26 -16.05 -8.24
N THR A 274 26.13 -15.32 -7.14
CA THR A 274 27.27 -15.03 -6.26
C THR A 274 26.95 -15.59 -4.88
N ARG A 275 27.58 -16.73 -4.55
CA ARG A 275 28.11 -17.13 -3.23
C ARG A 275 28.18 -18.65 -3.15
N ALA A 276 29.38 -19.19 -3.41
CA ALA A 276 29.77 -20.50 -2.92
C ALA A 276 29.88 -20.42 -1.39
N ALA A 277 29.01 -21.14 -0.69
CA ALA A 277 29.17 -21.46 0.72
C ALA A 277 28.80 -22.94 0.87
N THR A 278 29.81 -23.80 0.94
CA THR A 278 29.69 -25.23 1.20
C THR A 278 29.32 -25.48 2.67
N PRO A 279 28.32 -26.32 2.98
CA PRO A 279 28.03 -26.73 4.36
C PRO A 279 29.03 -27.81 4.82
N VAL A 280 29.48 -27.68 6.07
CA VAL A 280 30.27 -28.68 6.79
C VAL A 280 29.38 -29.86 7.21
N SER A 281 29.83 -31.08 6.93
CA SER A 281 29.32 -32.32 7.52
C SER A 281 30.41 -32.94 8.39
N ALA A 282 30.03 -33.35 9.61
CA ALA A 282 30.88 -34.09 10.53
C ALA A 282 30.85 -35.60 10.21
N THR A 283 31.98 -36.31 10.33
CA THR A 283 32.14 -37.63 11.02
C THR A 283 33.62 -38.08 11.03
N ALA A 284 34.18 -38.22 12.24
CA ALA A 284 35.18 -39.15 12.83
C ALA A 284 36.50 -39.61 12.09
N PRO A 285 37.54 -40.07 12.85
CA PRO A 285 38.95 -39.95 12.48
C PRO A 285 39.64 -41.26 12.04
N THR A 286 40.70 -41.15 11.21
CA THR A 286 41.85 -42.08 11.22
C THR A 286 43.09 -41.51 10.51
N SER A 287 44.16 -41.33 11.31
CA SER A 287 45.61 -41.57 11.09
C SER A 287 46.34 -41.33 9.73
N LEU A 288 47.39 -40.49 9.86
CA LEU A 288 48.79 -40.60 9.39
C LEU A 288 49.28 -39.89 8.10
N ALA A 289 50.41 -39.18 8.32
CA ALA A 289 51.55 -38.87 7.43
C ALA A 289 51.63 -37.50 6.71
N ASP A 290 52.37 -36.59 7.38
CA ASP A 290 53.60 -35.89 6.94
C ASP A 290 53.72 -35.00 5.68
N ASN A 291 54.38 -33.86 5.96
CA ASN A 291 55.20 -32.94 5.15
C ASN A 291 54.55 -31.73 4.43
N ALA A 292 55.01 -30.55 4.87
CA ALA A 292 54.94 -29.23 4.21
C ALA A 292 56.24 -29.00 3.38
N PRO A 293 56.55 -27.79 2.83
CA PRO A 293 55.73 -26.67 2.37
C PRO A 293 56.09 -26.19 0.93
N SER A 294 55.21 -25.42 0.29
CA SER A 294 55.63 -24.50 -0.80
C SER A 294 54.63 -23.36 -1.03
N ALA A 295 54.96 -22.19 -0.49
CA ALA A 295 54.61 -20.87 -1.05
C ALA A 295 55.87 -20.35 -1.80
N PRO A 296 55.81 -19.42 -2.78
CA PRO A 296 55.20 -18.08 -2.70
C PRO A 296 54.40 -17.73 -4.00
N VAL A 297 53.75 -16.60 -4.27
CA VAL A 297 54.15 -15.19 -4.13
C VAL A 297 52.88 -14.33 -4.23
N PHE A 298 52.62 -13.51 -3.20
CA PHE A 298 51.73 -12.35 -3.29
C PHE A 298 52.47 -11.20 -3.99
N ARG A 299 51.84 -10.57 -4.98
CA ARG A 299 52.25 -9.24 -5.46
C ARG A 299 51.16 -8.24 -5.11
N SER A 300 51.38 -7.56 -3.99
CA SER A 300 50.67 -6.35 -3.56
C SER A 300 50.88 -5.22 -4.57
N ILE A 301 49.80 -4.58 -4.99
CA ILE A 301 49.79 -3.19 -5.43
C ILE A 301 48.57 -2.52 -4.81
N TYR A 302 48.83 -1.38 -4.16
CA TYR A 302 47.96 -0.52 -3.33
C TYR A 302 48.15 -0.64 -1.82
N GLN A 303 49.16 0.10 -1.34
CA GLN A 303 49.27 0.57 0.04
C GLN A 303 48.49 1.88 0.24
N PRO A 304 47.97 2.12 1.45
CA PRO A 304 47.25 3.32 1.86
C PRO A 304 48.23 4.45 2.21
N GLY A 305 47.86 5.69 1.87
CA GLY A 305 48.52 6.90 2.34
C GLY A 305 47.68 7.57 3.43
N ASP A 306 48.26 7.69 4.62
CA ASP A 306 47.74 8.46 5.75
C ASP A 306 47.74 9.97 5.45
N ALA A 307 46.62 10.62 5.77
CA ALA A 307 46.59 12.04 6.11
C ALA A 307 45.56 12.26 7.23
N THR A 308 46.04 12.34 8.46
CA THR A 308 45.31 12.81 9.63
C THR A 308 45.28 14.34 9.64
N GLN A 309 44.11 14.97 9.77
CA GLN A 309 43.90 16.14 10.66
C GLN A 309 42.44 16.25 11.13
N PRO A 310 42.19 16.70 12.38
CA PRO A 310 40.89 16.70 13.05
C PRO A 310 40.03 17.92 12.72
N VAL A 311 38.73 17.71 12.53
CA VAL A 311 37.73 18.78 12.43
C VAL A 311 37.48 19.43 13.80
N SER A 312 37.53 20.76 13.77
CA SER A 312 37.53 21.71 14.88
C SER A 312 36.23 21.77 15.70
N THR A 313 36.38 22.02 17.00
CA THR A 313 35.36 22.13 18.07
C THR A 313 34.42 23.33 17.98
N THR A 314 34.22 23.91 16.80
CA THR A 314 33.48 25.16 16.59
C THR A 314 32.06 24.96 16.01
N VAL A 315 31.64 23.73 15.70
CA VAL A 315 30.27 23.45 15.20
C VAL A 315 29.37 22.75 16.25
N GLN A 316 29.91 22.36 17.40
CA GLN A 316 29.16 21.75 18.52
C GLN A 316 28.61 22.75 19.56
N LYS A 317 28.61 24.06 19.26
CA LYS A 317 28.21 25.10 20.23
C LYS A 317 27.11 26.06 19.79
N LEU A 318 26.37 25.79 18.72
CA LEU A 318 25.36 26.77 18.24
C LEU A 318 23.89 26.39 18.38
N TRP A 319 23.52 25.21 18.91
CA TRP A 319 22.08 24.85 19.07
C TRP A 319 21.78 24.11 20.37
N GLY A 320 22.33 24.60 21.50
CA GLY A 320 21.93 24.22 22.85
C GLY A 320 21.28 25.39 23.60
N ASN A 321 20.01 25.19 23.98
CA ASN A 321 19.26 25.77 25.10
C ASN A 321 18.75 27.23 25.00
N ASN A 322 17.41 27.43 24.97
CA ASN A 322 16.56 27.56 26.17
C ASN A 322 15.12 28.03 25.88
N ALA A 323 14.24 27.70 26.83
CA ALA A 323 13.03 28.41 27.31
C ALA A 323 11.64 27.83 26.98
N SER A 324 10.98 27.42 28.07
CA SER A 324 9.59 27.01 28.27
C SER A 324 8.56 28.11 27.99
N LEU A 325 7.28 27.74 27.80
CA LEU A 325 6.09 28.29 28.51
C LEU A 325 4.80 27.49 28.14
N THR A 326 3.93 27.37 29.14
CA THR A 326 2.64 26.65 29.29
C THR A 326 1.44 27.15 28.46
N SER A 327 0.46 26.28 28.16
CA SER A 327 -0.97 26.47 28.52
C SER A 327 -1.86 25.25 28.16
N VAL A 328 -2.96 25.11 28.91
CA VAL A 328 -3.90 23.99 28.98
C VAL A 328 -5.24 24.42 28.36
N ALA A 329 -5.97 23.54 27.67
CA ALA A 329 -7.43 23.65 27.53
C ALA A 329 -8.09 22.33 27.07
N SER A 330 -9.23 22.06 27.71
CA SER A 330 -10.10 20.88 27.66
C SER A 330 -10.98 20.77 26.41
N ALA A 331 -11.40 19.56 26.02
CA ALA A 331 -12.67 19.32 25.32
C ALA A 331 -13.17 17.87 25.48
N THR A 332 -14.48 17.75 25.68
CA THR A 332 -15.32 16.57 25.92
C THR A 332 -15.45 15.61 24.71
N PRO A 333 -15.85 14.33 24.92
CA PRO A 333 -15.87 13.33 23.87
C PRO A 333 -17.17 13.37 23.04
N ASP A 334 -17.03 13.29 21.72
CA ASP A 334 -18.14 13.18 20.77
C ASP A 334 -18.09 11.83 20.05
N VAL A 335 -19.24 11.18 19.89
CA VAL A 335 -19.37 9.83 19.32
C VAL A 335 -19.76 9.95 17.84
N ARG A 336 -18.91 9.45 16.92
CA ARG A 336 -19.09 9.62 15.46
C ARG A 336 -19.15 8.28 14.69
N PRO A 337 -20.00 8.16 13.64
CA PRO A 337 -20.17 6.99 12.75
C PRO A 337 -18.89 6.54 12.01
N PRO A 338 -18.86 5.31 11.42
CA PRO A 338 -17.65 4.72 10.84
C PRO A 338 -17.02 5.63 9.78
N GLN A 339 -15.79 6.06 10.08
CA GLN A 339 -14.99 6.97 9.26
C GLN A 339 -14.20 6.18 8.19
N PRO A 340 -13.94 6.76 7.01
CA PRO A 340 -12.79 6.39 6.20
C PRO A 340 -11.54 6.47 7.08
N LEU A 341 -10.65 5.50 7.00
CA LEU A 341 -9.47 5.47 7.86
C LEU A 341 -8.61 6.72 7.58
N ASP A 342 -8.21 7.42 8.63
CA ASP A 342 -7.31 8.58 8.53
C ASP A 342 -5.87 8.06 8.55
N LEU A 343 -5.38 7.75 7.36
CA LEU A 343 -4.16 6.99 7.11
C LEU A 343 -2.97 7.94 6.93
N PHE A 344 -2.50 8.57 8.03
CA PHE A 344 -1.22 9.30 8.16
C PHE A 344 -1.18 10.79 7.88
N SER A 345 -1.71 11.56 8.82
CA SER A 345 -1.08 12.86 9.12
C SER A 345 -0.96 13.02 10.64
N ASP A 346 0.28 13.19 11.12
CA ASP A 346 0.45 14.30 12.06
C ASP A 346 0.30 15.60 11.25
N ARG A 347 0.06 16.72 11.93
CA ARG A 347 -0.11 18.04 11.27
C ARG A 347 1.07 18.47 10.39
N SER A 348 2.19 17.74 10.38
CA SER A 348 3.45 18.14 9.75
C SER A 348 3.85 17.31 8.53
N GLY A 349 3.21 16.16 8.26
CA GLY A 349 3.44 15.41 7.01
C GLY A 349 4.86 14.87 6.84
N THR A 350 5.57 14.60 7.94
CA THR A 350 6.94 14.05 7.90
C THR A 350 6.92 12.59 8.34
N PHE A 351 7.34 11.66 7.47
CA PHE A 351 7.77 10.34 7.93
C PHE A 351 9.27 10.37 8.16
N SER A 352 9.69 9.89 9.34
CA SER A 352 11.09 9.56 9.59
C SER A 352 11.56 8.57 8.54
N SER A 353 12.63 8.97 7.86
CA SER A 353 13.57 8.14 7.10
C SER A 353 14.06 6.93 7.88
#